data_AF-A0A944XP21-F1
#
_entry.id   AF-A0A944XP21-F1
#
_cell.length_a   1.000
_cell.length_b   1.000
_cell.length_c   1.000
_cell.angle_alpha   90.00
_cell.angle_beta   90.00
_cell.angle_gamma   90.00
#
_symmetry.space_group_name_H-M   'P 1'
#
loop_
_entity.id
_entity.type
_entity.pdbx_description
1 polymer ?
#
loop_
_entity_poly.entity_id
_entity_poly.type
_entity_poly.pdbx_seq_one_letter_code
_entity_poly.pdbx_strand_id
1 'polypeptide(L)'
;MLAQLESILITYQKLGNAENDSTDLRLRKASLLLIPLIIGVLALPWGLIYIGFGYYLSAAIPLSYSVISALSIWYLAKTKNIIPMLQTQLLLVLFYPSV
;
A
#
# COMPACT_ATOMS: atom_id res chain seq x y z
N MET A 1 23.08 2.12 -1.26
CA MET A 1 21.70 2.60 -1.47
C MET A 1 20.82 1.53 -2.11
N LEU A 2 21.14 1.02 -3.32
CA LEU A 2 20.33 -0.01 -4.00
C LEU A 2 20.14 -1.31 -3.17
N ALA A 3 21.21 -1.84 -2.57
CA ALA A 3 21.13 -3.05 -1.74
C ALA A 3 20.22 -2.91 -0.49
N GLN A 4 20.10 -1.71 0.07
CA GLN A 4 19.19 -1.46 1.20
C GLN A 4 17.73 -1.47 0.74
N LEU A 5 17.45 -0.93 -0.44
CA LEU A 5 16.12 -0.92 -1.03
C LEU A 5 15.63 -2.35 -1.31
N GLU A 6 16.49 -3.18 -1.90
CA GLU A 6 16.17 -4.60 -2.16
C GLU A 6 15.85 -5.36 -0.87
N SER A 7 16.64 -5.14 0.19
CA SER A 7 16.41 -5.76 1.49
C SER A 7 15.06 -5.36 2.10
N ILE A 8 14.69 -4.07 2.01
CA ILE A 8 13.41 -3.55 2.49
C ILE A 8 12.25 -4.17 1.69
N LEU A 9 12.38 -4.21 0.36
CA LEU A 9 11.37 -4.79 -0.52
C LEU A 9 11.15 -6.29 -0.23
N ILE A 10 12.22 -7.06 -0.08
CA ILE A 10 12.13 -8.49 0.26
C ILE A 10 11.43 -8.68 1.61
N THR A 11 11.78 -7.86 2.61
CA THR A 11 11.16 -7.91 3.95
C THR A 11 9.67 -7.58 3.87
N TYR A 12 9.32 -6.55 3.12
CA TYR A 12 7.95 -6.12 2.92
C TYR A 12 7.10 -7.15 2.15
N GLN A 13 7.65 -7.78 1.13
CA GLN A 13 6.97 -8.87 0.39
C GLN A 13 6.72 -10.10 1.27
N LYS A 14 7.60 -10.37 2.25
CA LYS A 14 7.45 -11.47 3.21
C LYS A 14 6.37 -11.22 4.26
N LEU A 15 5.95 -9.96 4.45
CA LEU A 15 5.04 -9.56 5.52
C LEU A 15 3.69 -10.32 5.48
N GLY A 16 3.19 -10.62 4.27
CA GLY A 16 1.90 -11.30 4.04
C GLY A 16 1.97 -12.80 3.80
N ASN A 17 3.16 -13.41 3.89
CA ASN A 17 3.33 -14.84 3.59
C ASN A 17 2.92 -15.70 4.80
N ALA A 18 2.14 -16.75 4.53
CA ALA A 18 1.88 -17.84 5.46
C ALA A 18 2.87 -18.98 5.22
N GLU A 19 3.14 -19.78 6.26
CA GLU A 19 4.09 -20.90 6.20
C GLU A 19 3.70 -21.95 5.15
N ASN A 20 2.40 -22.14 4.92
CA ASN A 20 1.82 -23.07 3.95
C ASN A 20 1.52 -22.47 2.57
N ASP A 21 1.82 -21.19 2.33
CA ASP A 21 1.61 -20.60 1.00
C ASP A 21 2.54 -21.25 -0.04
N SER A 22 1.99 -21.60 -1.21
CA SER A 22 2.79 -22.04 -2.36
C SER A 22 3.70 -20.93 -2.88
N THR A 23 4.79 -21.30 -3.56
CA THR A 23 5.73 -20.33 -4.15
C THR A 23 5.04 -19.37 -5.12
N ASP A 24 4.11 -19.88 -5.94
CA ASP A 24 3.32 -19.06 -6.86
C ASP A 24 2.42 -18.06 -6.13
N LEU A 25 1.73 -18.51 -5.08
CA LEU A 25 0.89 -17.63 -4.27
C LEU A 25 1.71 -16.52 -3.59
N ARG A 26 2.90 -16.84 -3.09
CA ARG A 26 3.83 -15.85 -2.49
C ARG A 26 4.28 -14.81 -3.51
N LEU A 27 4.63 -15.23 -4.73
CA LEU A 27 4.97 -14.33 -5.83
C LEU A 27 3.81 -13.39 -6.18
N ARG A 28 2.59 -13.93 -6.28
CA ARG A 28 1.40 -13.13 -6.56
C ARG A 28 1.11 -12.13 -5.44
N LYS A 29 1.20 -12.55 -4.17
CA LYS A 29 1.06 -11.67 -3.01
C LYS A 29 2.10 -10.55 -3.01
N ALA A 30 3.36 -10.88 -3.32
CA ALA A 30 4.46 -9.94 -3.39
C ALA A 30 4.23 -8.85 -4.45
N SER A 31 3.80 -9.22 -5.65
CA SER A 31 3.49 -8.27 -6.72
C SER A 31 2.33 -7.33 -6.34
N LEU A 32 1.29 -7.86 -5.70
CA LEU A 32 0.13 -7.07 -5.28
C LEU A 32 0.46 -6.09 -4.14
N LEU A 33 1.42 -6.43 -3.29
CA LEU A 33 1.90 -5.57 -2.20
C LEU A 33 2.64 -4.33 -2.69
N LEU A 34 3.21 -4.35 -3.91
CA LEU A 34 3.95 -3.20 -4.46
C LEU A 34 3.06 -1.99 -4.71
N ILE A 35 1.81 -2.20 -5.14
CA ILE A 35 0.85 -1.12 -5.44
C ILE A 35 0.63 -0.21 -4.22
N PRO A 36 0.16 -0.71 -3.05
CA PRO A 36 -0.05 0.14 -1.88
C PRO A 36 1.24 0.75 -1.34
N LEU A 37 2.40 0.10 -1.54
CA LEU A 37 3.68 0.67 -1.15
C LEU A 37 4.02 1.89 -1.99
N ILE A 38 3.97 1.76 -3.32
CA ILE A 38 4.32 2.83 -4.26
C ILE A 38 3.34 3.98 -4.11
N ILE A 39 2.03 3.70 -4.22
CA ILE A 39 0.99 4.74 -4.18
C ILE A 39 0.94 5.37 -2.79
N GLY A 40 0.97 4.56 -1.73
CA GLY A 40 0.91 5.06 -0.35
C GLY A 40 2.09 5.96 0.01
N VAL A 41 3.30 5.65 -0.44
CA VAL A 41 4.48 6.49 -0.21
C VAL A 41 4.47 7.74 -1.09
N LEU A 42 4.15 7.61 -2.38
CA LEU A 42 4.10 8.75 -3.30
C LEU A 42 2.99 9.76 -2.94
N ALA A 43 1.92 9.32 -2.29
CA ALA A 43 0.84 10.20 -1.85
C ALA A 43 1.25 11.14 -0.70
N LEU A 44 2.27 10.80 0.09
CA LEU A 44 2.71 11.63 1.22
C LEU A 44 3.23 13.01 0.79
N PRO A 45 4.18 13.14 -0.17
CA PRO A 45 4.59 14.44 -0.69
C PRO A 45 3.43 15.30 -1.20
N TRP A 46 2.49 14.71 -1.93
CA TRP A 46 1.32 15.44 -2.44
C TRP A 46 0.44 15.98 -1.31
N GLY A 47 0.16 15.16 -0.29
CA GLY A 47 -0.57 15.60 0.89
C GLY A 47 0.11 16.77 1.61
N LEU A 48 1.43 16.69 1.78
CA LEU A 48 2.22 17.76 2.40
C LEU A 48 2.21 19.06 1.58
N ILE A 49 2.28 18.95 0.24
CA ILE A 49 2.19 20.12 -0.66
C ILE A 49 0.83 20.80 -0.49
N TYR A 50 -0.28 20.06 -0.54
CA TYR A 50 -1.61 20.62 -0.38
C TYR A 50 -1.82 21.27 0.99
N ILE A 51 -1.28 20.68 2.06
CA ILE A 51 -1.28 21.29 3.40
C ILE A 51 -0.52 22.62 3.38
N GLY A 52 0.66 22.66 2.75
CA GLY A 52 1.47 23.87 2.64
C GLY A 52 0.75 25.03 1.94
N PHE A 53 -0.16 24.73 1.01
CA PHE A 53 -1.00 25.71 0.33
C PHE A 53 -2.35 25.99 1.01
N GLY A 54 -2.65 25.36 2.15
CA GLY A 54 -3.92 25.52 2.87
C GLY A 54 -5.10 24.72 2.29
N TYR A 55 -4.87 23.86 1.30
CA TYR A 55 -5.90 23.02 0.69
C TYR A 55 -6.11 21.72 1.48
N TYR A 56 -6.59 21.82 2.72
CA TYR A 56 -6.72 20.67 3.61
C TYR A 56 -7.65 19.57 3.08
N LEU A 57 -8.74 19.94 2.39
CA LEU A 57 -9.66 18.97 1.79
C LEU A 57 -8.98 18.19 0.66
N SER A 58 -8.26 18.88 -0.21
CA SER A 58 -7.46 18.26 -1.27
C SER A 58 -6.31 17.43 -0.72
N ALA A 59 -5.72 17.82 0.41
CA ALA A 59 -4.68 17.06 1.10
C ALA A 59 -5.23 15.76 1.73
N ALA A 60 -6.47 15.77 2.20
CA ALA A 60 -7.09 14.59 2.80
C ALA A 60 -7.19 13.42 1.81
N ILE A 61 -7.33 13.72 0.51
CA ILE A 61 -7.38 12.71 -0.56
C ILE A 61 -6.12 11.82 -0.59
N PRO A 62 -4.92 12.34 -0.92
CA PRO A 62 -3.71 11.53 -0.97
C PRO A 62 -3.31 11.00 0.41
N LEU A 63 -3.56 11.74 1.49
CA LEU A 63 -3.25 11.24 2.84
C LEU A 63 -4.14 10.06 3.24
N SER A 64 -5.42 10.05 2.83
CA SER A 64 -6.31 8.91 3.05
C SER A 64 -5.79 7.65 2.34
N TYR A 65 -5.20 7.80 1.14
CA TYR A 65 -4.54 6.69 0.44
C TYR A 65 -3.41 6.09 1.26
N SER A 66 -2.52 6.92 1.82
CA SER A 66 -1.41 6.46 2.66
C SER A 66 -1.92 5.74 3.90
N VAL A 67 -2.92 6.31 4.60
CA VAL A 67 -3.48 5.74 5.83
C VAL A 67 -4.21 4.42 5.56
N ILE A 68 -5.11 4.38 4.58
CA ILE A 68 -5.87 3.18 4.24
C ILE A 68 -4.93 2.07 3.74
N SER A 69 -3.93 2.42 2.92
CA SER A 69 -2.92 1.46 2.46
C SER A 69 -2.12 0.88 3.62
N ALA A 70 -1.63 1.72 4.54
CA ALA A 70 -0.92 1.28 5.74
C ALA A 70 -1.77 0.34 6.60
N LEU A 71 -3.05 0.66 6.82
CA LEU A 71 -3.98 -0.19 7.56
C LEU A 71 -4.22 -1.53 6.87
N SER A 72 -4.36 -1.54 5.55
CA SER A 72 -4.54 -2.77 4.77
C SER A 72 -3.32 -3.70 4.84
N ILE A 73 -2.11 -3.13 4.80
CA ILE A 73 -0.84 -3.85 4.96
C ILE A 73 -0.73 -4.39 6.38
N TRP A 74 -1.05 -3.60 7.40
CA TRP A 74 -1.05 -4.04 8.79
C TRP A 74 -2.02 -5.20 9.01
N TYR A 75 -3.22 -5.11 8.44
CA TYR A 75 -4.19 -6.19 8.49
C TYR A 75 -3.70 -7.47 7.78
N LEU A 76 -3.07 -7.33 6.61
CA LEU A 76 -2.43 -8.46 5.93
C LEU A 76 -1.31 -9.07 6.79
N ALA A 77 -0.47 -8.24 7.42
CA ALA A 77 0.62 -8.69 8.27
C ALA A 77 0.11 -9.56 9.42
N LYS A 78 -1.06 -9.21 9.98
CA LYS A 78 -1.70 -9.91 11.10
C LYS A 78 -2.46 -11.17 10.66
N THR A 79 -3.22 -11.10 9.58
CA THR A 79 -4.14 -12.18 9.16
C THR A 79 -3.56 -13.11 8.11
N LYS A 80 -2.48 -12.71 7.43
CA LYS A 80 -1.91 -13.35 6.23
C LYS A 80 -2.90 -13.55 5.08
N ASN A 81 -4.09 -12.94 5.18
CA ASN A 81 -5.14 -13.00 4.18
C ASN A 81 -5.06 -11.75 3.28
N ILE A 82 -4.80 -11.97 2.00
CA ILE A 82 -4.61 -10.89 1.02
C ILE A 82 -5.92 -10.35 0.43
N ILE A 83 -7.03 -11.06 0.58
CA ILE A 83 -8.30 -10.67 -0.05
C ILE A 83 -8.78 -9.29 0.41
N PRO A 84 -8.78 -8.95 1.71
CA PRO A 84 -9.25 -7.63 2.16
C PRO A 84 -8.36 -6.49 1.67
N MET A 85 -7.04 -6.72 1.56
CA MET A 85 -6.11 -5.75 0.98
C MET A 85 -6.44 -5.51 -0.50
N LEU A 86 -6.61 -6.58 -1.28
CA LEU A 86 -7.02 -6.51 -2.70
C LEU A 86 -8.31 -5.72 -2.89
N GLN A 87 -9.34 -6.06 -2.11
CA GLN A 87 -10.63 -5.36 -2.17
C GLN A 87 -10.45 -3.87 -1.85
N THR A 88 -9.71 -3.55 -0.80
CA THR A 88 -9.44 -2.15 -0.41
C THR A 88 -8.73 -1.39 -1.53
N GLN A 89 -7.69 -1.96 -2.12
CA GLN A 89 -6.93 -1.32 -3.21
C GLN A 89 -7.79 -1.15 -4.48
N LEU A 90 -8.63 -2.13 -4.83
CA LEU A 90 -9.57 -2.01 -5.94
C LEU A 90 -10.63 -0.95 -5.68
N LEU A 91 -11.18 -0.88 -4.47
CA LEU A 91 -12.15 0.16 -4.10
C LEU A 91 -11.50 1.55 -4.14
N LEU A 92 -10.27 1.70 -3.65
CA LEU A 92 -9.53 2.96 -3.77
C LEU A 92 -9.39 3.38 -5.23
N VAL A 93 -8.90 2.50 -6.09
CA VAL A 93 -8.75 2.78 -7.54
C VAL A 93 -10.09 3.04 -8.22
N LEU A 94 -11.18 2.42 -7.77
CA LEU A 94 -12.52 2.56 -8.36
C LEU A 94 -13.25 3.84 -7.94
N PHE A 95 -13.07 4.30 -6.70
CA PHE A 95 -13.74 5.50 -6.17
C PHE A 95 -12.96 6.79 -6.38
N TYR A 96 -11.65 6.72 -6.55
CA TYR A 96 -10.81 7.88 -6.85
C TYR A 96 -10.48 8.19 -8.34
N PRO A 97 -10.96 7.49 -9.37
CA PRO A 97 -10.66 7.85 -10.76
C PRO A 97 -11.49 9.06 -11.24
N SER A 98 -12.40 9.57 -10.40
CA SER A 98 -13.35 10.64 -10.71
C SER A 98 -13.06 11.99 -10.06
N VAL A 99 -11.78 12.33 -9.82
CA VAL A 99 -11.35 13.68 -9.42
C VAL A 99 -10.34 14.24 -10.41
#